data_AF-A0A960SWE0-F1
#
_entry.id   AF-A0A960SWE0-F1
#
_cell.length_a   1.000
_cell.length_b   1.000
_cell.length_c   1.000
_cell.angle_alpha   90.00
_cell.angle_beta   90.00
_cell.angle_gamma   90.00
#
_symmetry.space_group_name_H-M   'P 1'
#
loop_
_entity.id
_entity.type
_entity.pdbx_description
1 polymer ?
#
loop_
_entity_poly.entity_id
_entity_poly.type
_entity_poly.pdbx_seq_one_letter_code
_entity_poly.pdbx_strand_id
1 'polypeptide(L)'
;DGTAWLAHAYAGSRAGIRNKLRIRPMSPDCTTILGEGKVVVEIDQELPALEGPKMHKRNGWYYISAPAGGVATGWQTVFRSRDIHGPYEERVVLAQRGTAVNGPHQGALLDTSSGDWWFLHFQDKELYGRIVHLQPVRWEDDWPVVGEDHDAEMVGRPVSVFQKPLLAPGTPAVPQDSDEFEGPALGLQWQWHANHGDDWHSLGERPGFLRLRALPLRSENLYEAPHLLLQKFPASEFAVETRIEIPGGQPGTRAGLVVAGGSCVALEVRNDAGVYHLRLGDAGEALGEYQITAESVTLQLRVAEGGNCQLGVTVADKDFYQIGPAFRATPGRWIGAKVGLYSTSSDGSGHADFAWFRFKPLHRSGDSRRKRINGHEHISHPKVPSPDDPARTATR
;
A
#
# COMPACT_ATOMS: atom_id res chain seq x y z
N ASP A 1 -21.23 -15.14 -31.06
CA ASP A 1 -22.57 -15.66 -30.73
C ASP A 1 -23.28 -14.76 -29.71
N GLY A 2 -22.54 -13.94 -28.95
CA GLY A 2 -23.15 -13.00 -27.99
C GLY A 2 -23.41 -13.62 -26.63
N THR A 3 -22.99 -14.87 -26.44
CA THR A 3 -23.11 -15.60 -25.18
C THR A 3 -22.11 -15.09 -24.17
N ALA A 4 -22.56 -14.78 -22.95
CA ALA A 4 -21.68 -14.47 -21.84
C ALA A 4 -21.20 -15.77 -21.17
N TRP A 5 -19.93 -15.80 -20.76
CA TRP A 5 -19.29 -16.98 -20.17
C TRP A 5 -18.47 -16.58 -18.93
N LEU A 6 -18.56 -17.40 -17.88
CA LEU A 6 -17.70 -17.32 -16.71
C LEU A 6 -16.62 -18.41 -16.80
N ALA A 7 -15.36 -18.02 -16.87
CA ALA A 7 -14.24 -18.90 -16.54
C ALA A 7 -13.85 -18.71 -15.07
N HIS A 8 -13.73 -19.82 -14.34
CA HIS A 8 -13.24 -19.80 -12.97
C HIS A 8 -12.35 -21.00 -12.67
N ALA A 9 -11.50 -20.84 -11.67
CA ALA A 9 -10.66 -21.89 -11.09
C ALA A 9 -11.23 -22.35 -9.75
N TYR A 10 -10.56 -23.32 -9.13
CA TYR A 10 -10.88 -23.82 -7.79
C TYR A 10 -9.70 -23.60 -6.84
N ALA A 11 -10.01 -23.09 -5.65
CA ALA A 11 -9.06 -23.00 -4.55
C ALA A 11 -9.15 -24.28 -3.70
N GLY A 12 -8.11 -25.12 -3.73
CA GLY A 12 -8.08 -26.39 -3.01
C GLY A 12 -8.36 -26.24 -1.51
N SER A 13 -7.88 -25.16 -0.90
CA SER A 13 -8.09 -24.83 0.52
C SER A 13 -9.55 -24.62 0.92
N ARG A 14 -10.46 -24.39 -0.04
CA ARG A 14 -11.90 -24.17 0.23
C ARG A 14 -12.78 -25.23 -0.43
N ALA A 15 -12.46 -25.62 -1.65
CA ALA A 15 -13.29 -26.50 -2.46
C ALA A 15 -12.86 -27.97 -2.43
N GLY A 16 -11.68 -28.30 -1.91
CA GLY A 16 -11.08 -29.64 -2.05
C GLY A 16 -10.70 -30.00 -3.50
N ILE A 17 -10.86 -29.06 -4.44
CA ILE A 17 -10.56 -29.18 -5.86
C ILE A 17 -9.52 -28.11 -6.20
N ARG A 18 -8.48 -28.46 -6.96
CA ARG A 18 -7.50 -27.51 -7.50
C ARG A 18 -7.13 -27.89 -8.93
N ASN A 19 -6.37 -27.02 -9.58
CA ASN A 19 -5.71 -27.29 -10.87
C ASN A 19 -6.68 -27.60 -12.01
N LYS A 20 -7.89 -27.02 -11.95
CA LYS A 20 -8.96 -27.17 -12.95
C LYS A 20 -9.53 -25.80 -13.29
N LEU A 21 -9.79 -25.58 -14.58
CA LEU A 21 -10.53 -24.42 -15.07
C LEU A 21 -11.88 -24.88 -15.63
N ARG A 22 -12.95 -24.24 -15.17
CA ARG A 22 -14.32 -24.49 -15.62
C ARG A 22 -14.87 -23.27 -16.34
N ILE A 23 -15.54 -23.52 -17.45
CA ILE A 23 -16.34 -22.52 -18.17
C ILE A 23 -17.81 -22.81 -17.96
N ARG A 24 -18.59 -21.79 -17.58
CA ARG A 24 -20.05 -21.86 -17.41
C ARG A 24 -20.73 -20.77 -18.24
N PRO A 25 -21.86 -21.06 -18.91
CA PRO A 25 -22.67 -20.02 -19.51
C PRO A 25 -23.27 -19.14 -18.41
N MET A 26 -23.39 -17.85 -18.68
CA MET A 26 -24.01 -16.89 -17.75
C MET A 26 -24.99 -15.99 -18.50
N SER A 27 -25.95 -15.42 -17.77
CA SER A 27 -26.88 -14.46 -18.32
C SER A 27 -26.13 -13.24 -18.88
N PRO A 28 -26.63 -12.58 -19.95
CA PRO A 28 -25.95 -11.44 -20.56
C PRO A 28 -25.73 -10.24 -19.62
N ASP A 29 -26.53 -10.12 -18.57
CA ASP A 29 -26.42 -9.10 -17.51
C ASP A 29 -25.41 -9.49 -16.41
N CYS A 30 -24.77 -10.66 -16.55
CA CYS A 30 -23.78 -11.21 -15.64
C CYS A 30 -24.27 -11.56 -14.22
N THR A 31 -25.58 -11.68 -13.99
CA THR A 31 -26.14 -11.92 -12.65
C THR A 31 -26.35 -13.39 -12.31
N THR A 32 -26.49 -14.26 -13.31
CA THR A 32 -26.91 -15.66 -13.13
C THR A 32 -26.07 -16.63 -13.94
N ILE A 33 -25.72 -17.78 -13.34
CA ILE A 33 -25.07 -18.89 -14.02
C ILE A 33 -26.15 -19.81 -14.60
N LEU A 34 -26.07 -20.09 -15.90
CA LEU A 34 -27.13 -20.76 -16.67
C LEU A 34 -26.95 -22.29 -16.79
N GLY A 35 -25.98 -22.87 -16.08
CA GLY A 35 -25.77 -24.31 -16.06
C GLY A 35 -24.47 -24.74 -15.38
N GLU A 36 -24.25 -26.05 -15.35
CA GLU A 36 -23.06 -26.63 -14.72
C GLU A 36 -21.76 -26.29 -15.45
N GLY A 37 -21.83 -26.05 -16.76
CA GLY A 37 -20.65 -25.81 -17.57
C GLY A 37 -19.74 -27.03 -17.66
N LYS A 38 -18.49 -26.82 -18.07
CA LYS A 38 -17.53 -27.90 -18.35
C LYS A 38 -16.15 -27.56 -17.78
N VAL A 39 -15.49 -28.54 -17.18
CA VAL A 39 -14.04 -28.45 -16.91
C VAL A 39 -13.33 -28.60 -18.26
N VAL A 40 -12.61 -27.58 -18.67
CA VAL A 40 -11.98 -27.49 -20.00
C VAL A 40 -10.46 -27.61 -19.96
N VAL A 41 -9.86 -27.36 -18.80
CA VAL A 41 -8.43 -27.53 -18.52
C VAL A 41 -8.29 -28.23 -17.18
N GLU A 42 -7.39 -29.20 -17.13
CA GLU A 42 -6.94 -29.88 -15.93
C GLU A 42 -5.44 -30.10 -16.06
N ILE A 43 -4.66 -29.59 -15.11
CA ILE A 43 -3.20 -29.77 -15.07
C ILE A 43 -2.82 -30.68 -13.90
N ASP A 44 -1.54 -31.05 -13.84
CA ASP A 44 -0.98 -31.89 -12.78
C ASP A 44 -1.41 -31.41 -11.38
N GLN A 45 -1.96 -32.33 -10.59
CA GLN A 45 -2.45 -32.07 -9.25
C GLN A 45 -1.33 -31.80 -8.24
N GLU A 46 -0.08 -32.12 -8.57
CA GLU A 46 1.09 -31.81 -7.74
C GLU A 46 1.56 -30.35 -7.89
N LEU A 47 1.13 -29.64 -8.95
CA LEU A 47 1.44 -28.23 -9.11
C LEU A 47 0.72 -27.35 -8.06
N PRO A 48 1.36 -26.27 -7.56
CA PRO A 48 0.83 -25.48 -6.44
C PRO A 48 -0.60 -24.95 -6.61
N ALA A 49 -0.91 -24.33 -7.75
CA ALA A 49 -2.24 -23.84 -8.11
C ALA A 49 -2.30 -23.44 -9.59
N LEU A 50 -3.44 -23.69 -10.25
CA LEU A 50 -3.89 -23.03 -11.48
C LEU A 50 -5.06 -22.12 -11.12
N GLU A 51 -4.93 -20.82 -11.33
CA GLU A 51 -5.94 -19.87 -10.87
C GLU A 51 -6.13 -18.66 -11.80
N GLY A 52 -6.88 -17.65 -11.34
CA GLY A 52 -6.97 -16.34 -11.99
C GLY A 52 -7.24 -16.33 -13.51
N PRO A 53 -8.10 -17.18 -14.10
CA PRO A 53 -8.26 -17.25 -15.55
C PRO A 53 -8.76 -15.94 -16.14
N LYS A 54 -8.30 -15.61 -17.35
CA LYS A 54 -8.77 -14.52 -18.20
C LYS A 54 -9.04 -15.04 -19.60
N MET A 55 -10.26 -14.83 -20.09
CA MET A 55 -10.69 -15.33 -21.39
C MET A 55 -10.53 -14.26 -22.47
N HIS A 56 -10.07 -14.68 -23.65
CA HIS A 56 -10.02 -13.85 -24.86
C HIS A 56 -10.53 -14.65 -26.05
N LYS A 57 -11.05 -13.98 -27.08
CA LYS A 57 -11.37 -14.59 -28.37
C LYS A 57 -10.67 -13.80 -29.48
N ARG A 58 -9.83 -14.46 -30.26
CA ARG A 58 -9.05 -13.83 -31.35
C ARG A 58 -8.84 -14.82 -32.49
N ASN A 59 -9.01 -14.37 -33.74
CA ASN A 59 -8.79 -15.17 -34.95
C ASN A 59 -9.47 -16.55 -34.95
N GLY A 60 -10.67 -16.64 -34.37
CA GLY A 60 -11.43 -17.89 -34.26
C GLY A 60 -10.89 -18.87 -33.20
N TRP A 61 -10.00 -18.45 -32.32
CA TRP A 61 -9.55 -19.18 -31.14
C TRP A 61 -10.16 -18.58 -29.87
N TYR A 62 -10.49 -19.44 -28.92
CA TYR A 62 -10.73 -19.10 -27.52
C TYR A 62 -9.44 -19.31 -26.75
N TYR A 63 -9.01 -18.29 -26.00
CA TYR A 63 -7.86 -18.35 -25.13
C TYR A 63 -8.29 -18.29 -23.67
N ILE A 64 -7.58 -19.02 -22.81
CA ILE A 64 -7.64 -18.85 -21.36
C ILE A 64 -6.20 -18.58 -20.90
N SER A 65 -5.93 -17.36 -20.43
CA SER A 65 -4.66 -17.02 -19.78
C SER A 65 -4.82 -17.27 -18.28
N ALA A 66 -4.00 -18.14 -17.69
CA ALA A 66 -4.06 -18.47 -16.28
C ALA A 66 -2.65 -18.70 -15.69
N PRO A 67 -2.33 -18.08 -14.53
CA PRO A 67 -1.09 -18.36 -13.81
C PRO A 67 -1.04 -19.79 -13.27
N ALA A 68 0.17 -20.34 -13.21
CA ALA A 68 0.48 -21.57 -12.50
C ALA A 68 1.74 -21.44 -11.65
N GLY A 69 1.96 -22.34 -10.69
CA GLY A 69 3.21 -22.40 -9.91
C GLY A 69 3.26 -21.49 -8.67
N GLY A 70 2.16 -20.83 -8.32
CA GLY A 70 2.01 -20.03 -7.10
C GLY A 70 2.55 -18.60 -7.19
N VAL A 71 2.17 -17.77 -6.21
CA VAL A 71 2.36 -16.31 -6.28
C VAL A 71 3.83 -15.88 -6.42
N ALA A 72 4.73 -16.41 -5.59
CA ALA A 72 6.10 -15.91 -5.54
C ALA A 72 7.00 -16.42 -6.67
N THR A 73 6.75 -17.61 -7.21
CA THR A 73 7.69 -18.33 -8.12
C THR A 73 7.04 -18.84 -9.40
N GLY A 74 5.75 -18.55 -9.60
CA GLY A 74 4.97 -19.08 -10.71
C GLY A 74 5.34 -18.54 -12.09
N TRP A 75 4.57 -18.96 -13.09
CA TRP A 75 4.69 -18.58 -14.49
C TRP A 75 3.32 -18.33 -15.09
N GLN A 76 3.30 -17.72 -16.27
CA GLN A 76 2.07 -17.49 -17.01
C GLN A 76 1.87 -18.58 -18.06
N THR A 77 0.71 -19.24 -18.01
CA THR A 77 0.27 -20.19 -19.02
C THR A 77 -0.86 -19.59 -19.86
N VAL A 78 -0.87 -19.90 -21.15
CA VAL A 78 -1.98 -19.64 -22.06
C VAL A 78 -2.47 -20.97 -22.62
N PHE A 79 -3.79 -21.14 -22.58
CA PHE A 79 -4.49 -22.25 -23.18
C PHE A 79 -5.26 -21.74 -24.40
N ARG A 80 -5.36 -22.49 -25.50
CA ARG A 80 -6.24 -22.13 -26.62
C ARG A 80 -7.03 -23.30 -27.21
N SER A 81 -8.21 -23.02 -27.75
CA SER A 81 -9.01 -23.99 -28.50
C SER A 81 -9.89 -23.33 -29.57
N ARG A 82 -10.24 -24.06 -30.63
CA ARG A 82 -11.25 -23.63 -31.61
C ARG A 82 -12.68 -23.78 -31.09
N ASP A 83 -12.87 -24.64 -30.09
CA ASP A 83 -14.14 -24.85 -29.39
C ASP A 83 -14.00 -24.35 -27.95
N ILE A 84 -14.97 -23.55 -27.48
CA ILE A 84 -14.98 -23.06 -26.10
C ILE A 84 -15.03 -24.21 -25.08
N HIS A 85 -15.51 -25.38 -25.48
CA HIS A 85 -15.55 -26.59 -24.67
C HIS A 85 -14.28 -27.45 -24.77
N GLY A 86 -13.27 -26.99 -25.51
CA GLY A 86 -12.00 -27.67 -25.70
C GLY A 86 -12.05 -28.77 -26.78
N PRO A 87 -10.99 -29.61 -26.86
CA PRO A 87 -9.83 -29.62 -25.99
C PRO A 87 -8.96 -28.36 -26.15
N TYR A 88 -8.30 -27.94 -25.07
CA TYR A 88 -7.38 -26.81 -25.07
C TYR A 88 -5.94 -27.29 -25.20
N GLU A 89 -5.20 -26.68 -26.12
CA GLU A 89 -3.74 -26.76 -26.18
C GLU A 89 -3.14 -25.82 -25.12
N GLU A 90 -1.98 -26.16 -24.57
CA GLU A 90 -1.29 -25.41 -23.51
C GLU A 90 0.08 -24.90 -23.97
N ARG A 91 0.44 -23.67 -23.57
CA ARG A 91 1.82 -23.17 -23.58
C ARG A 91 2.12 -22.29 -22.38
N VAL A 92 3.29 -22.48 -21.79
CA VAL A 92 3.89 -21.48 -20.90
C VAL A 92 4.43 -20.35 -21.77
N VAL A 93 4.11 -19.10 -21.45
CA VAL A 93 4.47 -17.94 -22.29
C VAL A 93 5.44 -16.99 -21.60
N LEU A 94 5.50 -17.00 -20.26
CA LEU A 94 6.38 -16.13 -19.49
C LEU A 94 6.78 -16.80 -18.18
N ALA A 95 8.08 -16.79 -17.87
CA ALA A 95 8.63 -17.28 -16.60
C ALA A 95 9.78 -16.39 -16.13
N GLN A 96 10.14 -16.45 -14.83
CA GLN A 96 11.14 -15.54 -14.24
C GLN A 96 12.50 -15.57 -14.96
N ARG A 97 12.97 -16.76 -15.34
CA ARG A 97 14.18 -17.01 -16.16
C ARG A 97 15.39 -16.15 -15.77
N GLY A 98 15.72 -16.13 -14.47
CA GLY A 98 16.90 -15.45 -13.91
C GLY A 98 16.75 -13.94 -13.69
N THR A 99 15.60 -13.36 -13.98
CA THR A 99 15.34 -11.93 -13.76
C THR A 99 15.01 -11.61 -12.30
N ALA A 100 15.10 -10.33 -11.94
CA ALA A 100 14.64 -9.83 -10.64
C ALA A 100 13.11 -9.79 -10.49
N VAL A 101 12.35 -10.16 -11.52
CA VAL A 101 10.88 -10.16 -11.54
C VAL A 101 10.38 -11.58 -11.29
N ASN A 102 10.23 -11.92 -10.02
CA ASN A 102 9.74 -13.23 -9.57
C ASN A 102 8.24 -13.39 -9.83
N GLY A 103 7.84 -14.61 -10.17
CA GLY A 103 6.43 -14.94 -10.42
C GLY A 103 5.74 -14.04 -11.47
N PRO A 104 6.26 -13.89 -12.71
CA PRO A 104 5.70 -12.95 -13.68
C PRO A 104 4.39 -13.47 -14.29
N HIS A 105 3.28 -13.37 -13.55
CA HIS A 105 2.00 -14.00 -13.91
C HIS A 105 0.78 -13.28 -13.29
N GLN A 106 -0.40 -13.85 -13.51
CA GLN A 106 -1.68 -13.42 -12.91
C GLN A 106 -2.07 -11.98 -13.26
N GLY A 107 -2.03 -11.67 -14.55
CA GLY A 107 -2.70 -10.49 -15.08
C GLY A 107 -3.43 -10.77 -16.38
N ALA A 108 -3.32 -9.90 -17.37
CA ALA A 108 -4.16 -9.92 -18.56
C ALA A 108 -3.41 -9.53 -19.82
N LEU A 109 -3.78 -10.16 -20.93
CA LEU A 109 -3.41 -9.69 -22.27
C LEU A 109 -4.29 -8.50 -22.62
N LEU A 110 -3.67 -7.45 -23.15
CA LEU A 110 -4.30 -6.17 -23.47
C LEU A 110 -3.88 -5.79 -24.90
N ASP A 111 -4.78 -5.23 -25.67
CA ASP A 111 -4.49 -4.57 -26.93
C ASP A 111 -4.66 -3.05 -26.84
N THR A 112 -3.91 -2.34 -27.68
CA THR A 112 -4.09 -0.90 -27.90
C THR A 112 -5.03 -0.66 -29.07
N SER A 113 -5.51 0.58 -29.22
CA SER A 113 -6.26 0.97 -30.42
C SER A 113 -5.45 0.92 -31.71
N SER A 114 -4.11 0.91 -31.62
CA SER A 114 -3.19 0.67 -32.75
C SER A 114 -3.02 -0.83 -33.08
N GLY A 115 -3.55 -1.73 -32.24
CA GLY A 115 -3.43 -3.18 -32.41
C GLY A 115 -2.17 -3.81 -31.79
N ASP A 116 -1.37 -3.03 -31.05
CA ASP A 116 -0.22 -3.55 -30.30
C ASP A 116 -0.69 -4.33 -29.08
N TRP A 117 0.01 -5.41 -28.74
CA TRP A 117 -0.35 -6.25 -27.60
C TRP A 117 0.64 -6.14 -26.44
N TRP A 118 0.10 -6.27 -25.24
CA TRP A 118 0.84 -6.18 -23.99
C TRP A 118 0.32 -7.21 -22.99
N PHE A 119 1.17 -7.61 -22.07
CA PHE A 119 0.79 -8.46 -20.94
C PHE A 119 1.07 -7.71 -19.64
N LEU A 120 0.00 -7.35 -18.94
CA LEU A 120 0.08 -6.79 -17.61
C LEU A 120 0.12 -7.94 -16.61
N HIS A 121 0.99 -7.88 -15.61
CA HIS A 121 1.08 -8.87 -14.54
C HIS A 121 1.60 -8.23 -13.26
N PHE A 122 1.62 -8.95 -12.14
CA PHE A 122 2.25 -8.44 -10.92
C PHE A 122 3.59 -9.12 -10.63
N GLN A 123 4.32 -8.52 -9.71
CA GLN A 123 5.45 -9.09 -8.98
C GLN A 123 5.19 -8.99 -7.48
N ASP A 124 5.43 -10.07 -6.73
CA ASP A 124 5.41 -10.02 -5.27
C ASP A 124 6.68 -9.35 -4.71
N LYS A 125 6.48 -8.25 -3.98
CA LYS A 125 7.52 -7.47 -3.30
C LYS A 125 7.31 -7.45 -1.78
N GLU A 126 6.67 -8.49 -1.23
CA GLU A 126 6.49 -8.70 0.20
C GLU A 126 5.81 -7.50 0.88
N LEU A 127 6.54 -6.76 1.74
CA LEU A 127 6.03 -5.60 2.47
C LEU A 127 5.60 -4.45 1.55
N TYR A 128 6.10 -4.38 0.31
CA TYR A 128 5.61 -3.39 -0.67
C TYR A 128 4.36 -3.87 -1.40
N GLY A 129 3.89 -5.07 -1.12
CA GLY A 129 2.76 -5.71 -1.77
C GLY A 129 3.11 -6.24 -3.15
N ARG A 130 2.11 -6.28 -4.03
CA ARG A 130 2.25 -6.78 -5.40
C ARG A 130 2.25 -5.61 -6.38
N ILE A 131 3.40 -5.35 -6.99
CA ILE A 131 3.58 -4.23 -7.93
C ILE A 131 3.29 -4.69 -9.36
N VAL A 132 2.86 -3.77 -10.21
CA VAL A 132 2.43 -4.09 -11.58
C VAL A 132 3.57 -3.89 -12.58
N HIS A 133 3.69 -4.83 -13.51
CA HIS A 133 4.61 -4.80 -14.65
C HIS A 133 3.84 -4.88 -15.96
N LEU A 134 4.45 -4.37 -17.04
CA LEU A 134 3.90 -4.41 -18.39
C LEU A 134 4.94 -5.00 -19.34
N GLN A 135 4.59 -6.10 -20.01
CA GLN A 135 5.48 -6.86 -20.88
C GLN A 135 5.05 -6.72 -22.35
N PRO A 136 5.99 -6.64 -23.29
CA PRO A 136 5.67 -6.62 -24.71
C PRO A 136 5.08 -7.97 -25.14
N VAL A 137 4.12 -7.92 -26.08
CA VAL A 137 3.53 -9.13 -26.67
C VAL A 137 3.51 -8.99 -28.18
N ARG A 138 4.03 -10.00 -28.86
CA ARG A 138 3.81 -10.22 -30.29
C ARG A 138 3.07 -11.53 -30.50
N TRP A 139 2.50 -11.73 -31.69
CA TRP A 139 1.76 -12.95 -32.03
C TRP A 139 2.48 -13.71 -33.15
N GLU A 140 2.73 -15.00 -32.93
CA GLU A 140 3.26 -15.94 -33.94
C GLU A 140 2.40 -17.20 -33.92
N ASP A 141 1.95 -17.63 -35.10
CA ASP A 141 1.08 -18.81 -35.26
C ASP A 141 -0.12 -18.83 -34.30
N ASP A 142 -0.75 -17.66 -34.11
CA ASP A 142 -1.86 -17.43 -33.17
C ASP A 142 -1.54 -17.78 -31.70
N TRP A 143 -0.28 -17.72 -31.30
CA TRP A 143 0.16 -17.74 -29.90
C TRP A 143 0.74 -16.39 -29.48
N PRO A 144 0.44 -15.90 -28.26
CA PRO A 144 1.14 -14.75 -27.72
C PRO A 144 2.56 -15.16 -27.32
N VAL A 145 3.52 -14.36 -27.74
CA VAL A 145 4.94 -14.47 -27.39
C VAL A 145 5.26 -13.24 -26.54
N VAL A 146 5.56 -13.48 -25.26
CA VAL A 146 5.54 -12.46 -24.21
C VAL A 146 6.95 -12.22 -23.68
N GLY A 147 7.39 -10.96 -23.57
CA GLY A 147 8.72 -10.63 -23.08
C GLY A 147 9.81 -10.85 -24.15
N GLU A 148 11.01 -11.26 -23.73
CA GLU A 148 12.20 -11.41 -24.59
C GLU A 148 12.99 -12.71 -24.33
N ASP A 149 14.07 -12.92 -25.07
CA ASP A 149 15.07 -14.02 -24.93
C ASP A 149 14.46 -15.43 -24.78
N HIS A 150 13.44 -15.71 -25.57
CA HIS A 150 12.70 -16.96 -25.58
C HIS A 150 13.60 -18.21 -25.71
N ASP A 151 13.26 -19.29 -25.00
CA ASP A 151 13.88 -20.60 -25.19
C ASP A 151 13.30 -21.37 -26.38
N ALA A 152 13.68 -22.64 -26.53
CA ALA A 152 13.23 -23.49 -27.64
C ALA A 152 11.71 -23.74 -27.61
N GLU A 153 11.09 -23.65 -26.43
CA GLU A 153 9.66 -23.78 -26.18
C GLU A 153 8.91 -22.44 -26.30
N MET A 154 9.61 -21.37 -26.68
CA MET A 154 9.11 -20.00 -26.81
C MET A 154 8.69 -19.34 -25.48
N VAL A 155 9.23 -19.79 -24.34
CA VAL A 155 8.96 -19.17 -23.04
C VAL A 155 9.81 -17.92 -22.88
N GLY A 156 9.17 -16.75 -22.79
CA GLY A 156 9.89 -15.50 -22.63
C GLY A 156 10.35 -15.25 -21.20
N ARG A 157 11.27 -14.28 -21.06
CA ARG A 157 11.65 -13.68 -19.78
C ARG A 157 11.02 -12.27 -19.66
N PRO A 158 10.62 -11.83 -18.46
CA PRO A 158 10.12 -10.47 -18.27
C PRO A 158 11.24 -9.43 -18.46
N VAL A 159 10.89 -8.30 -19.06
CA VAL A 159 11.79 -7.16 -19.26
C VAL A 159 11.60 -6.13 -18.14
N SER A 160 12.69 -5.48 -17.75
CA SER A 160 12.67 -4.36 -16.78
C SER A 160 12.53 -3.00 -17.45
N VAL A 161 12.92 -2.90 -18.73
CA VAL A 161 12.86 -1.69 -19.55
C VAL A 161 12.45 -2.10 -20.96
N PHE A 162 11.48 -1.39 -21.52
CA PHE A 162 11.06 -1.56 -22.90
C PHE A 162 10.48 -0.25 -23.44
N GLN A 163 10.38 -0.13 -24.76
CA GLN A 163 9.69 1.00 -25.38
C GLN A 163 8.21 0.98 -24.98
N LYS A 164 7.66 2.10 -24.50
CA LYS A 164 6.24 2.19 -24.15
C LYS A 164 5.34 2.03 -25.40
N PRO A 165 4.08 1.60 -25.23
CA PRO A 165 3.12 1.61 -26.34
C PRO A 165 3.02 2.99 -26.98
N LEU A 166 2.90 3.01 -28.32
CA LEU A 166 2.74 4.23 -29.11
C LEU A 166 1.30 4.75 -28.96
N LEU A 167 1.03 5.38 -27.82
CA LEU A 167 -0.24 6.04 -27.53
C LEU A 167 -0.14 7.55 -27.79
N ALA A 168 -1.29 8.22 -27.87
CA ALA A 168 -1.33 9.67 -27.96
C ALA A 168 -0.49 10.28 -26.81
N PRO A 169 0.30 11.34 -27.07
CA PRO A 169 1.13 11.95 -26.04
C PRO A 169 0.28 12.37 -24.84
N GLY A 170 0.68 11.91 -23.66
CA GLY A 170 0.09 12.32 -22.39
C GLY A 170 1.19 12.58 -21.37
N THR A 171 0.97 13.53 -20.48
CA THR A 171 1.87 13.79 -19.36
C THR A 171 1.83 12.58 -18.41
N PRO A 172 2.97 11.96 -18.07
CA PRO A 172 3.00 10.94 -17.02
C PRO A 172 2.42 11.52 -15.73
N ALA A 173 1.34 10.92 -15.24
CA ALA A 173 0.78 11.23 -13.94
C ALA A 173 1.26 10.20 -12.92
N VAL A 174 1.70 10.66 -11.77
CA VAL A 174 1.83 9.80 -10.59
C VAL A 174 0.48 9.77 -9.87
N PRO A 175 0.04 8.61 -9.34
CA PRO A 175 -1.11 8.59 -8.43
C PRO A 175 -0.88 9.60 -7.29
N GLN A 176 -1.93 10.34 -6.93
CA GLN A 176 -1.87 11.23 -5.78
C GLN A 176 -1.51 10.43 -4.53
N ASP A 177 -0.58 10.94 -3.74
CA ASP A 177 -0.19 10.38 -2.45
C ASP A 177 -0.38 11.42 -1.32
N SER A 178 0.16 12.63 -1.52
CA SER A 178 0.08 13.73 -0.58
C SER A 178 -1.30 14.38 -0.61
N ASP A 179 -1.71 14.91 0.54
CA ASP A 179 -3.03 15.51 0.73
C ASP A 179 -2.92 16.72 1.66
N GLU A 180 -3.46 17.85 1.22
CA GLU A 180 -3.55 19.10 1.99
C GLU A 180 -4.94 19.28 2.63
N PHE A 181 -5.86 18.33 2.41
CA PHE A 181 -7.20 18.31 3.01
C PHE A 181 -8.05 19.56 2.72
N GLU A 182 -7.83 20.19 1.56
CA GLU A 182 -8.62 21.34 1.08
C GLU A 182 -9.92 20.94 0.37
N GLY A 183 -10.01 19.68 -0.06
CA GLY A 183 -11.17 19.14 -0.78
C GLY A 183 -12.35 18.82 0.14
N PRO A 184 -13.56 18.65 -0.42
CA PRO A 184 -14.77 18.32 0.34
C PRO A 184 -14.84 16.83 0.73
N ALA A 185 -13.95 15.99 0.22
CA ALA A 185 -13.91 14.55 0.45
C ALA A 185 -12.45 14.05 0.46
N LEU A 186 -12.22 12.93 1.14
CA LEU A 186 -10.93 12.24 1.11
C LEU A 186 -10.58 11.84 -0.33
N GLY A 187 -9.32 12.03 -0.72
CA GLY A 187 -8.82 11.55 -2.01
C GLY A 187 -8.83 10.03 -2.12
N LEU A 188 -8.82 9.52 -3.37
CA LEU A 188 -8.92 8.07 -3.68
C LEU A 188 -7.74 7.22 -3.19
N GLN A 189 -6.64 7.86 -2.77
CA GLN A 189 -5.47 7.21 -2.20
C GLN A 189 -5.73 6.66 -0.79
N TRP A 190 -6.74 7.19 -0.09
CA TRP A 190 -7.06 6.81 1.28
C TRP A 190 -7.90 5.54 1.36
N GLN A 191 -7.55 4.67 2.29
CA GLN A 191 -8.28 3.44 2.57
C GLN A 191 -8.44 3.24 4.07
N TRP A 192 -9.69 3.05 4.50
CA TRP A 192 -9.95 2.54 5.85
C TRP A 192 -9.43 1.11 5.99
N HIS A 193 -8.95 0.75 7.18
CA HIS A 193 -8.43 -0.59 7.45
C HIS A 193 -9.50 -1.67 7.28
N ALA A 194 -10.74 -1.35 7.66
CA ALA A 194 -11.92 -2.19 7.47
C ALA A 194 -13.14 -1.36 6.99
N ASN A 195 -14.35 -1.87 7.18
CA ASN A 195 -15.59 -1.14 6.86
C ASN A 195 -15.61 0.19 7.63
N HIS A 196 -15.91 1.28 6.92
CA HIS A 196 -15.88 2.63 7.46
C HIS A 196 -17.20 3.00 8.17
N GLY A 197 -17.11 3.98 9.06
CA GLY A 197 -18.26 4.74 9.56
C GLY A 197 -18.22 6.16 9.00
N ASP A 198 -19.39 6.70 8.68
CA ASP A 198 -19.54 8.05 8.08
C ASP A 198 -19.10 9.16 9.04
N ASP A 199 -19.18 8.91 10.34
CA ASP A 199 -18.91 9.85 11.42
C ASP A 199 -17.44 9.84 11.89
N TRP A 200 -16.59 8.98 11.34
CA TRP A 200 -15.19 8.83 11.79
C TRP A 200 -14.28 10.02 11.46
N HIS A 201 -14.65 10.80 10.44
CA HIS A 201 -13.83 11.92 9.98
C HIS A 201 -14.69 13.11 9.53
N SER A 202 -14.04 14.26 9.39
CA SER A 202 -14.62 15.46 8.77
C SER A 202 -13.55 16.30 8.10
N LEU A 203 -13.87 16.84 6.93
CA LEU A 203 -13.11 17.89 6.24
C LEU A 203 -13.80 19.26 6.33
N GLY A 204 -15.05 19.29 6.83
CA GLY A 204 -15.89 20.50 6.88
C GLY A 204 -15.97 21.15 8.26
N GLU A 205 -15.77 20.39 9.34
CA GLU A 205 -15.80 20.95 10.71
C GLU A 205 -14.63 21.91 10.97
N ARG A 206 -13.52 21.73 10.25
CA ARG A 206 -12.37 22.61 10.24
C ARG A 206 -11.74 22.62 8.83
N PRO A 207 -12.12 23.55 7.95
CA PRO A 207 -11.59 23.61 6.59
C PRO A 207 -10.05 23.67 6.54
N GLY A 208 -9.45 22.92 5.62
CA GLY A 208 -7.99 22.79 5.50
C GLY A 208 -7.35 21.82 6.49
N PHE A 209 -8.16 21.01 7.19
CA PHE A 209 -7.69 19.97 8.10
C PHE A 209 -8.55 18.70 7.91
N LEU A 210 -7.90 17.55 8.03
CA LEU A 210 -8.58 16.30 8.31
C LEU A 210 -8.81 16.19 9.81
N ARG A 211 -10.08 16.24 10.24
CA ARG A 211 -10.46 15.83 11.59
C ARG A 211 -10.71 14.33 11.61
N LEU A 212 -10.01 13.61 12.48
CA LEU A 212 -10.36 12.23 12.86
C LEU A 212 -11.01 12.27 14.24
N ARG A 213 -12.25 11.77 14.35
CA ARG A 213 -12.89 11.59 15.64
C ARG A 213 -12.25 10.43 16.37
N ALA A 214 -12.08 10.58 17.68
CA ALA A 214 -11.52 9.53 18.51
C ALA A 214 -12.55 8.40 18.69
N LEU A 215 -12.13 7.16 18.48
CA LEU A 215 -13.00 5.99 18.59
C LEU A 215 -12.44 4.97 19.61
N PRO A 216 -13.32 4.19 20.26
CA PRO A 216 -12.87 3.18 21.20
C PRO A 216 -12.15 2.04 20.49
N LEU A 217 -11.09 1.55 21.13
CA LEU A 217 -10.40 0.35 20.74
C LEU A 217 -11.00 -0.87 21.46
N ARG A 218 -11.06 -2.01 20.76
CA ARG A 218 -11.44 -3.30 21.36
C ARG A 218 -10.30 -3.90 22.18
N SER A 219 -9.07 -3.60 21.80
CA SER A 219 -7.82 -3.99 22.46
C SER A 219 -6.77 -2.91 22.19
N GLU A 220 -5.70 -2.86 22.97
CA GLU A 220 -4.57 -1.94 22.70
C GLU A 220 -3.83 -2.26 21.38
N ASN A 221 -4.19 -3.35 20.69
CA ASN A 221 -3.61 -3.72 19.40
C ASN A 221 -4.35 -3.01 18.25
N LEU A 222 -3.68 -2.02 17.66
CA LEU A 222 -4.20 -1.26 16.52
C LEU A 222 -4.48 -2.12 15.27
N TYR A 223 -3.89 -3.32 15.15
CA TYR A 223 -4.24 -4.25 14.06
C TYR A 223 -5.73 -4.60 14.03
N GLU A 224 -6.41 -4.55 15.18
CA GLU A 224 -7.85 -4.83 15.28
C GLU A 224 -8.73 -3.57 15.11
N ALA A 225 -8.11 -2.39 14.97
CA ALA A 225 -8.82 -1.14 14.82
C ALA A 225 -9.33 -0.95 13.38
N PRO A 226 -10.64 -0.82 13.15
CA PRO A 226 -11.17 -0.67 11.79
C PRO A 226 -10.95 0.74 11.22
N HIS A 227 -10.77 1.73 12.11
CA HIS A 227 -10.73 3.17 11.82
C HIS A 227 -9.31 3.72 11.67
N LEU A 228 -8.37 2.90 11.17
CA LEU A 228 -7.10 3.43 10.68
C LEU A 228 -7.30 3.94 9.25
N LEU A 229 -6.95 5.19 8.99
CA LEU A 229 -6.99 5.78 7.65
C LEU A 229 -5.61 5.66 7.01
N LEU A 230 -5.47 4.79 6.01
CA LEU A 230 -4.20 4.27 5.53
C LEU A 230 -3.95 4.52 4.03
N GLN A 231 -2.69 4.68 3.66
CA GLN A 231 -2.19 4.63 2.28
C GLN A 231 -1.15 3.52 2.11
N LYS A 232 -1.02 3.00 0.89
CA LYS A 232 0.02 2.01 0.55
C LYS A 232 1.41 2.66 0.55
N PHE A 233 2.45 1.88 0.78
CA PHE A 233 3.81 2.33 0.53
C PHE A 233 3.99 2.60 -0.98
N PRO A 234 4.34 3.83 -1.40
CA PRO A 234 4.42 4.17 -2.82
C PRO A 234 5.76 3.79 -3.46
N ALA A 235 6.80 3.57 -2.65
CA ALA A 235 8.17 3.30 -3.09
C ALA A 235 8.94 2.46 -2.06
N SER A 236 10.14 2.00 -2.43
CA SER A 236 11.07 1.31 -1.53
C SER A 236 11.68 2.21 -0.46
N GLU A 237 11.75 3.52 -0.76
CA GLU A 237 12.29 4.53 0.12
C GLU A 237 11.41 5.79 0.05
N PHE A 238 10.97 6.30 1.18
CA PHE A 238 10.19 7.53 1.27
C PHE A 238 10.16 8.06 2.71
N ALA A 239 9.72 9.30 2.87
CA ALA A 239 9.32 9.85 4.15
C ALA A 239 7.86 10.29 4.09
N VAL A 240 7.18 10.23 5.23
CA VAL A 240 5.86 10.83 5.44
C VAL A 240 6.00 11.86 6.54
N GLU A 241 5.33 12.98 6.37
CA GLU A 241 5.15 13.96 7.43
C GLU A 241 3.67 14.32 7.57
N THR A 242 3.26 14.67 8.79
CA THR A 242 1.93 15.21 9.08
C THR A 242 2.02 16.13 10.29
N ARG A 243 1.31 17.26 10.28
CA ARG A 243 1.16 18.09 11.48
C ARG A 243 -0.13 17.75 12.20
N ILE A 244 -0.03 17.44 13.49
CA ILE A 244 -1.15 17.05 14.34
C ILE A 244 -1.45 18.12 15.40
N GLU A 245 -2.73 18.34 15.65
CA GLU A 245 -3.26 19.15 16.73
C GLU A 245 -4.32 18.34 17.49
N ILE A 246 -4.16 18.23 18.80
CA ILE A 246 -5.14 17.63 19.71
C ILE A 246 -5.59 18.75 20.66
N PRO A 247 -6.87 19.16 20.66
CA PRO A 247 -7.33 20.22 21.56
C PRO A 247 -7.10 19.85 23.03
N GLY A 248 -6.68 20.83 23.83
CA GLY A 248 -6.57 20.67 25.27
C GLY A 248 -7.91 20.33 25.92
N GLY A 249 -7.88 19.66 27.07
CA GLY A 249 -9.09 19.27 27.80
C GLY A 249 -9.82 18.05 27.23
N GLN A 250 -9.16 17.25 26.39
CA GLN A 250 -9.66 15.96 25.87
C GLN A 250 -8.88 14.79 26.49
N PRO A 251 -8.99 14.54 27.81
CA PRO A 251 -8.20 13.51 28.46
C PRO A 251 -8.47 12.13 27.84
N GLY A 252 -7.41 11.38 27.60
CA GLY A 252 -7.50 10.03 27.02
C GLY A 252 -7.57 9.98 25.50
N THR A 253 -7.72 11.12 24.80
CA THR A 253 -7.56 11.16 23.33
C THR A 253 -6.11 10.88 22.95
N ARG A 254 -5.94 9.94 22.04
CA ARG A 254 -4.69 9.46 21.49
C ARG A 254 -4.79 9.52 19.99
N ALA A 255 -3.77 10.01 19.31
CA ALA A 255 -3.79 10.06 17.86
C ALA A 255 -2.37 10.08 17.32
N GLY A 256 -2.18 9.74 16.05
CA GLY A 256 -0.84 9.81 15.49
C GLY A 256 -0.66 9.10 14.16
N LEU A 257 0.60 8.73 13.91
CA LEU A 257 1.06 8.11 12.68
C LEU A 257 1.31 6.62 12.92
N VAL A 258 0.76 5.75 12.07
CA VAL A 258 0.86 4.29 12.19
C VAL A 258 1.44 3.67 10.92
N VAL A 259 2.32 2.68 11.09
CA VAL A 259 2.71 1.73 10.04
C VAL A 259 1.98 0.42 10.31
N ALA A 260 1.08 0.05 9.40
CA ALA A 260 0.20 -1.10 9.52
C ALA A 260 0.61 -2.23 8.57
N GLY A 261 0.81 -3.42 9.12
CA GLY A 261 1.20 -4.65 8.44
C GLY A 261 0.69 -5.88 9.19
N GLY A 262 1.52 -6.91 9.32
CA GLY A 262 1.29 -8.01 10.27
C GLY A 262 1.45 -7.56 11.73
N SER A 263 2.20 -6.50 11.95
CA SER A 263 2.28 -5.70 13.18
C SER A 263 1.83 -4.26 12.92
N CYS A 264 1.43 -3.53 13.96
CA CYS A 264 1.00 -2.14 13.84
C CYS A 264 1.81 -1.28 14.81
N VAL A 265 2.87 -0.64 14.27
CA VAL A 265 3.74 0.23 15.06
C VAL A 265 3.27 1.68 14.88
N ALA A 266 2.95 2.35 15.98
CA ALA A 266 2.42 3.71 15.96
C ALA A 266 3.25 4.66 16.83
N LEU A 267 3.40 5.89 16.35
CA LEU A 267 3.80 7.04 17.15
C LEU A 267 2.53 7.74 17.63
N GLU A 268 2.12 7.41 18.85
CA GLU A 268 0.98 7.99 19.56
C GLU A 268 1.36 9.36 20.15
N VAL A 269 0.41 10.28 20.08
CA VAL A 269 0.46 11.61 20.69
C VAL A 269 -0.73 11.79 21.62
N ARG A 270 -0.47 12.38 22.79
CA ARG A 270 -1.50 12.96 23.66
C ARG A 270 -1.14 14.39 24.01
N ASN A 271 -2.13 15.23 24.25
CA ASN A 271 -1.95 16.61 24.70
C ASN A 271 -2.51 16.77 26.12
N ASP A 272 -1.65 17.18 27.06
CA ASP A 272 -2.06 17.62 28.39
C ASP A 272 -1.68 19.10 28.55
N ALA A 273 -2.67 19.98 28.34
CA ALA A 273 -2.53 21.44 28.48
C ALA A 273 -1.29 22.03 27.76
N GLY A 274 -0.99 21.56 26.55
CA GLY A 274 0.16 22.02 25.75
C GLY A 274 1.47 21.24 25.96
N VAL A 275 1.47 20.25 26.85
CA VAL A 275 2.53 19.25 26.95
C VAL A 275 2.14 18.04 26.11
N TYR A 276 2.93 17.75 25.08
CA TYR A 276 2.71 16.61 24.21
C TYR A 276 3.47 15.39 24.74
N HIS A 277 2.75 14.31 24.98
CA HIS A 277 3.31 13.00 25.34
C HIS A 277 3.38 12.14 24.08
N LEU A 278 4.59 11.75 23.71
CA LEU A 278 4.88 10.94 22.53
C LEU A 278 5.19 9.51 22.98
N ARG A 279 4.56 8.52 22.35
CA ARG A 279 4.80 7.11 22.65
C ARG A 279 4.90 6.32 21.35
N LEU A 280 6.06 5.69 21.11
CA LEU A 280 6.17 4.63 20.12
C LEU A 280 5.65 3.33 20.75
N GLY A 281 4.75 2.62 20.08
CA GLY A 281 4.28 1.32 20.55
C GLY A 281 3.84 0.36 19.47
N ASP A 282 3.81 -0.92 19.82
CA ASP A 282 3.31 -2.03 19.00
C ASP A 282 2.50 -2.96 19.90
N ALA A 283 1.29 -3.35 19.48
CA ALA A 283 0.39 -4.22 20.23
C ALA A 283 0.20 -3.86 21.73
N GLY A 284 0.22 -2.56 22.05
CA GLY A 284 0.08 -2.05 23.43
C GLY A 284 1.38 -1.97 24.24
N GLU A 285 2.49 -2.50 23.74
CA GLU A 285 3.82 -2.38 24.36
C GLU A 285 4.47 -1.04 24.03
N ALA A 286 5.06 -0.36 25.02
CA ALA A 286 5.80 0.88 24.80
C ALA A 286 7.24 0.57 24.37
N LEU A 287 7.66 1.11 23.22
CA LEU A 287 9.02 0.98 22.68
C LEU A 287 9.86 2.25 22.91
N GLY A 288 9.22 3.37 23.26
CA GLY A 288 9.87 4.62 23.62
C GLY A 288 8.86 5.69 23.99
N GLU A 289 9.19 6.54 24.97
CA GLU A 289 8.31 7.59 25.48
C GLU A 289 9.08 8.89 25.71
N TYR A 290 8.50 10.02 25.30
CA TYR A 290 9.10 11.33 25.40
C TYR A 290 8.03 12.39 25.67
N GLN A 291 8.44 13.53 26.20
CA GLN A 291 7.58 14.69 26.40
C GLN A 291 8.20 15.91 25.71
N ILE A 292 7.37 16.68 25.02
CA ILE A 292 7.78 17.94 24.40
C ILE A 292 6.74 19.02 24.68
N THR A 293 7.21 20.26 24.82
CA THR A 293 6.34 21.44 24.89
C THR A 293 6.43 22.15 23.56
N ALA A 294 5.29 22.28 22.88
CA ALA A 294 5.18 22.94 21.58
C ALA A 294 3.73 23.39 21.37
N GLU A 295 3.48 24.29 20.42
CA GLU A 295 2.10 24.65 20.04
C GLU A 295 1.47 23.54 19.16
N SER A 296 2.26 22.97 18.25
CA SER A 296 1.88 21.85 17.40
C SER A 296 3.07 20.91 17.21
N VAL A 297 2.79 19.67 16.78
CA VAL A 297 3.81 18.65 16.53
C VAL A 297 3.73 18.17 15.09
N THR A 298 4.85 18.15 14.39
CA THR A 298 4.96 17.45 13.10
C THR A 298 5.50 16.05 13.35
N LEU A 299 4.69 15.04 13.06
CA LEU A 299 5.10 13.64 13.08
C LEU A 299 5.77 13.30 11.76
N GLN A 300 6.83 12.49 11.81
CA GLN A 300 7.55 12.03 10.63
C GLN A 300 7.82 10.53 10.71
N LEU A 301 7.58 9.84 9.59
CA LEU A 301 8.05 8.49 9.32
C LEU A 301 9.13 8.57 8.23
N ARG A 302 10.24 7.86 8.43
CA ARG A 302 11.23 7.58 7.38
C ARG A 302 11.24 6.08 7.11
N VAL A 303 11.13 5.70 5.84
CA VAL A 303 11.21 4.30 5.39
C VAL A 303 12.38 4.19 4.42
N ALA A 304 13.40 3.43 4.82
CA ALA A 304 14.52 3.07 3.96
C ALA A 304 14.30 1.69 3.31
N GLU A 305 15.15 1.34 2.34
CA GLU A 305 15.09 0.08 1.61
C GLU A 305 15.03 -1.12 2.56
N GLY A 306 14.31 -2.17 2.14
CA GLY A 306 14.01 -3.33 3.00
C GLY A 306 12.94 -3.09 4.07
N GLY A 307 12.28 -1.92 4.07
CA GLY A 307 11.19 -1.57 4.98
C GLY A 307 11.68 -1.17 6.37
N ASN A 308 12.89 -0.61 6.48
CA ASN A 308 13.43 -0.13 7.74
C ASN A 308 12.81 1.23 8.10
N CYS A 309 11.99 1.25 9.14
CA CYS A 309 11.19 2.38 9.56
C CYS A 309 11.77 3.09 10.78
N GLN A 310 11.75 4.42 10.75
CA GLN A 310 12.04 5.28 11.89
C GLN A 310 10.89 6.28 12.06
N LEU A 311 10.26 6.26 13.23
CA LEU A 311 9.23 7.23 13.61
C LEU A 311 9.83 8.30 14.52
N GLY A 312 9.33 9.51 14.40
CA GLY A 312 9.80 10.61 15.23
C GLY A 312 9.03 11.89 14.96
N VAL A 313 9.60 12.99 15.45
CA VAL A 313 9.00 14.32 15.32
C VAL A 313 9.99 15.31 14.74
N THR A 314 9.46 16.35 14.11
CA THR A 314 10.21 17.57 13.79
C THR A 314 9.56 18.72 14.54
N VAL A 315 10.37 19.50 15.27
CA VAL A 315 9.90 20.68 16.00
C VAL A 315 10.48 21.93 15.34
N ALA A 316 9.61 22.89 15.00
CA ALA A 316 9.99 24.16 14.36
C ALA A 316 10.84 24.02 13.07
N ASP A 317 10.56 22.99 12.27
CA ASP A 317 11.13 22.76 10.92
C ASP A 317 12.66 22.65 10.81
N LYS A 318 13.35 22.23 11.87
CA LYS A 318 14.83 22.10 11.87
C LYS A 318 15.29 20.65 11.77
N ASP A 319 15.17 19.88 12.85
CA ASP A 319 15.78 18.55 12.97
C ASP A 319 14.73 17.45 13.22
N PHE A 320 14.97 16.27 12.65
CA PHE A 320 14.21 15.06 12.95
C PHE A 320 14.73 14.41 14.23
N TYR A 321 13.84 14.24 15.20
CA TYR A 321 14.10 13.55 16.46
C TYR A 321 13.39 12.21 16.46
N GLN A 322 14.16 11.14 16.31
CA GLN A 322 13.63 9.77 16.37
C GLN A 322 13.10 9.46 17.78
N ILE A 323 11.94 8.82 17.84
CA ILE A 323 11.31 8.35 19.07
C ILE A 323 11.41 6.82 19.10
N GLY A 324 12.10 6.26 20.10
CA GLY A 324 12.29 4.82 20.24
C GLY A 324 13.22 4.20 19.18
N PRO A 325 13.31 2.86 19.10
CA PRO A 325 14.15 2.15 18.14
C PRO A 325 13.60 2.21 16.71
N ALA A 326 14.47 1.90 15.73
CA ALA A 326 14.01 1.58 14.37
C ALA A 326 13.37 0.19 14.35
N PHE A 327 12.45 -0.05 13.43
CA PHE A 327 11.75 -1.32 13.28
C PHE A 327 11.57 -1.68 11.80
N ARG A 328 11.27 -2.95 11.50
CA ARG A 328 11.01 -3.38 10.12
C ARG A 328 9.51 -3.48 9.89
N ALA A 329 9.00 -2.81 8.87
CA ALA A 329 7.62 -2.99 8.42
C ALA A 329 7.39 -4.45 7.98
N THR A 330 6.23 -4.99 8.32
CA THR A 330 5.84 -6.36 7.97
C THR A 330 4.75 -6.33 6.89
N PRO A 331 4.70 -7.31 5.97
CA PRO A 331 3.56 -7.44 5.08
C PRO A 331 2.30 -7.75 5.88
N GLY A 332 1.16 -7.21 5.45
CA GLY A 332 -0.15 -7.60 5.98
C GLY A 332 -0.62 -8.93 5.36
N ARG A 333 -1.79 -9.41 5.78
CA ARG A 333 -2.39 -10.63 5.19
C ARG A 333 -2.81 -10.36 3.75
N TRP A 334 -2.05 -10.89 2.79
CA TRP A 334 -2.27 -10.71 1.35
C TRP A 334 -2.15 -9.27 0.80
N ILE A 335 -1.55 -8.38 1.59
CA ILE A 335 -1.34 -6.97 1.26
C ILE A 335 0.06 -6.53 1.68
N GLY A 336 0.57 -5.45 1.07
CA GLY A 336 1.76 -4.76 1.57
C GLY A 336 1.46 -3.99 2.86
N ALA A 337 2.54 -3.50 3.49
CA ALA A 337 2.49 -2.52 4.55
C ALA A 337 1.84 -1.21 4.07
N LYS A 338 1.21 -0.53 5.01
CA LYS A 338 0.56 0.75 4.82
C LYS A 338 1.02 1.74 5.89
N VAL A 339 0.90 3.02 5.61
CA VAL A 339 1.14 4.11 6.55
C VAL A 339 -0.11 4.98 6.65
N GLY A 340 -0.42 5.53 7.81
CA GLY A 340 -1.54 6.45 7.90
C GLY A 340 -1.82 6.98 9.29
N LEU A 341 -3.03 7.45 9.49
CA LEU A 341 -3.46 8.26 10.63
C LEU A 341 -4.56 7.55 11.41
N TYR A 342 -4.65 7.85 12.70
CA TYR A 342 -5.72 7.35 13.56
C TYR A 342 -5.99 8.31 14.72
N SER A 343 -7.17 8.18 15.34
CA SER A 343 -7.52 8.82 16.61
C SER A 343 -8.38 7.86 17.44
N THR A 344 -8.04 7.70 18.72
CA THR A 344 -8.68 6.78 19.66
C THR A 344 -8.90 7.43 21.02
N SER A 345 -9.92 6.96 21.73
CA SER A 345 -10.18 7.28 23.14
C SER A 345 -11.04 6.19 23.75
N SER A 346 -10.94 5.95 25.05
CA SER A 346 -11.67 4.84 25.70
C SER A 346 -13.19 4.97 25.62
N ASP A 347 -13.71 6.20 25.61
CA ASP A 347 -15.14 6.51 25.59
C ASP A 347 -15.65 6.97 24.21
N GLY A 348 -14.78 7.02 23.19
CA GLY A 348 -15.12 7.53 21.87
C GLY A 348 -15.35 9.04 21.81
N SER A 349 -14.89 9.79 22.83
CA SER A 349 -14.93 11.25 22.84
C SER A 349 -13.59 11.85 22.40
N GLY A 350 -13.64 13.07 21.85
CA GLY A 350 -12.45 13.80 21.39
C GLY A 350 -12.15 13.63 19.90
N HIS A 351 -11.10 14.29 19.44
CA HIS A 351 -10.64 14.25 18.06
C HIS A 351 -9.20 14.73 17.93
N ALA A 352 -8.58 14.43 16.79
CA ALA A 352 -7.35 15.04 16.36
C ALA A 352 -7.53 15.68 14.98
N ASP A 353 -6.94 16.86 14.80
CA ASP A 353 -6.91 17.58 13.53
C ASP A 353 -5.53 17.42 12.89
N PHE A 354 -5.49 17.03 11.63
CA PHE A 354 -4.29 16.86 10.83
C PHE A 354 -4.28 17.88 9.69
N ALA A 355 -3.24 18.72 9.64
CA ALA A 355 -3.21 19.82 8.67
C ALA A 355 -2.94 19.36 7.23
N TRP A 356 -2.15 18.31 7.07
CA TRP A 356 -1.72 17.77 5.79
C TRP A 356 -1.03 16.43 6.01
N PHE A 357 -0.94 15.60 4.97
CA PHE A 357 -0.19 14.35 4.94
C PHE A 357 0.68 14.34 3.70
N ARG A 358 2.00 14.44 3.86
CA ARG A 358 2.92 14.67 2.73
C ARG A 358 3.91 13.53 2.60
N PHE A 359 4.00 12.96 1.41
CA PHE A 359 5.11 12.11 1.03
C PHE A 359 6.27 12.96 0.53
N LYS A 360 7.48 12.54 0.89
CA LYS A 360 8.73 13.15 0.43
C LYS A 360 9.73 12.06 0.03
N PRO A 361 10.60 12.31 -0.96
CA PRO A 361 11.76 11.46 -1.17
C PRO A 361 12.61 11.40 0.09
N LEU A 362 13.07 10.21 0.47
CA LEU A 362 14.10 10.09 1.50
C LEU A 362 15.41 10.56 0.87
N HIS A 363 15.85 11.79 1.15
CA HIS A 363 17.11 12.29 0.60
C HIS A 363 18.25 11.31 0.91
N ARG A 364 19.02 10.91 -0.11
CA ARG A 364 20.29 10.22 0.08
C ARG A 364 21.24 11.17 0.80
N SER A 365 21.26 11.14 2.13
CA SER A 365 22.16 11.97 2.93
C SER A 365 23.59 11.47 2.76
N GLY A 366 24.33 12.06 1.83
CA GLY A 366 25.63 12.58 2.23
C GLY A 366 25.35 13.71 3.21
N ASP A 367 25.83 13.56 4.44
CA ASP A 367 25.77 14.56 5.52
C ASP A 367 24.52 14.57 6.42
N SER A 368 24.55 13.77 7.50
CA SER A 368 23.99 14.19 8.79
C SER A 368 24.71 13.40 9.90
N ARG A 369 25.56 14.09 10.67
CA ARG A 369 26.17 13.57 11.89
C ARG A 369 25.05 13.15 12.86
N ARG A 370 24.93 11.85 13.11
CA ARG A 370 24.06 11.29 14.15
C ARG A 370 24.48 11.81 15.52
N LYS A 371 23.79 12.82 16.06
CA LYS A 371 23.83 13.11 17.50
C LYS A 371 22.76 12.26 18.18
N ARG A 372 23.17 11.12 18.73
CA ARG A 372 22.37 10.40 19.74
C ARG A 372 22.51 11.16 21.06
N ILE A 373 21.39 11.54 21.67
CA ILE A 373 21.38 12.04 23.04
C ILE A 373 21.30 10.82 23.95
N ASN A 374 22.35 10.57 24.73
CA ASN A 374 22.27 9.65 25.87
C ASN A 374 21.50 10.34 26.99
N GLY A 375 20.66 9.57 27.69
CA GLY A 375 19.65 10.06 28.63
C GLY A 375 20.18 11.05 29.69
N HIS A 376 19.26 11.95 30.06
CA HIS A 376 19.36 13.02 31.05
C HIS A 376 20.01 14.34 30.60
N GLU A 377 19.33 15.08 29.71
CA GLU A 377 19.49 16.54 29.64
C GLU A 377 18.11 17.22 29.65
N HIS A 378 17.84 17.98 30.71
CA HIS A 378 16.80 19.01 30.74
C HIS A 378 17.29 20.18 29.87
N ILE A 379 16.64 20.41 28.73
CA ILE A 379 16.87 21.63 27.95
C ILE A 379 16.23 22.78 28.72
N SER A 380 17.06 23.60 29.36
CA SER A 380 16.66 24.88 29.97
C SER A 380 17.02 26.02 29.01
N HIS A 381 16.03 26.85 28.67
CA HIS A 381 16.23 28.08 27.91
C HIS A 381 16.69 29.23 28.84
N PRO A 382 17.38 30.26 28.31
CA PRO A 382 18.08 31.26 29.11
C PRO A 382 17.12 32.20 29.84
N LYS A 383 17.52 32.58 31.05
CA LYS A 383 16.82 33.53 31.93
C LYS A 383 16.56 34.87 31.23
N VAL A 384 15.30 35.29 31.25
CA VAL A 384 14.88 36.69 31.08
C VAL A 384 15.36 37.48 32.31
N PRO A 385 15.98 38.66 32.18
CA PRO A 385 16.29 39.49 33.34
C PRO A 385 15.01 40.19 33.82
N SER A 386 14.68 40.00 35.09
CA SER A 386 13.65 40.79 35.80
C SER A 386 14.18 42.20 36.05
N PRO A 387 13.43 43.27 35.75
CA PRO A 387 13.77 44.62 36.14
C PRO A 387 13.17 44.91 37.51
N ASP A 388 13.97 44.82 38.57
CA ASP A 388 13.72 45.50 39.85
C ASP A 388 14.96 45.36 40.75
N ASP A 389 15.84 46.38 40.72
CA ASP A 389 16.47 46.96 41.92
C ASP A 389 17.18 48.28 41.53
N PRO A 390 17.26 49.30 42.41
CA PRO A 390 17.23 50.70 42.04
C PRO A 390 18.60 51.37 42.05
N ALA A 391 18.64 52.52 41.37
CA ALA A 391 19.52 53.65 41.64
C ALA A 391 21.05 53.42 41.65
N ARG A 392 21.70 53.92 40.60
CA ARG A 392 22.82 54.87 40.74
C ARG A 392 22.99 55.74 39.49
N THR A 393 22.48 56.96 39.64
CA THR A 393 22.96 58.22 39.05
C THR A 393 24.35 58.20 38.41
N ALA A 394 24.49 58.74 37.18
CA ALA A 394 25.01 60.09 36.92
C ALA A 394 25.58 60.24 35.49
N THR A 395 24.98 61.17 34.72
CA THR A 395 25.60 62.12 33.75
C THR A 395 26.81 61.63 32.92
N ARG A 396 26.72 61.61 31.59
CA ARG A 396 26.74 62.79 30.70
C ARG A 396 26.35 62.39 29.29
#